data_AF-F0LLH0-F1
#
_entry.id   AF-F0LLH0-F1
#
_cell.length_a   1.000
_cell.length_b   1.000
_cell.length_c   1.000
_cell.angle_alpha   90.00
_cell.angle_beta   90.00
_cell.angle_gamma   90.00
#
_symmetry.space_group_name_H-M   'P 1'
#
loop_
_entity.id
_entity.type
_entity.pdbx_description
1 polymer ?
#
loop_
_entity_poly.entity_id
_entity_poly.type
_entity_poly.pdbx_seq_one_letter_code
_entity_poly.pdbx_strand_id
1 'polypeptide(L)'
;MGVLTDDPRYSPLNSALETLNGLNPNLRVLKIETSQINDTITITVVLTTPYSAINNETLASAVENFIVRDLNMTTNLILSNGTLFYGDTAVNIAVRVEG
;
A
#
# COMPACT_ATOMS: atom_id res chain seq x y z
N MET A 1 -0.38 21.21 2.29
CA MET A 1 -0.99 21.08 0.95
C MET A 1 -0.39 19.85 0.30
N GLY A 2 -1.20 18.83 0.00
CA GLY A 2 -0.74 17.66 -0.77
C GLY A 2 -0.67 18.01 -2.25
N VAL A 3 0.21 17.33 -3.00
CA VAL A 3 0.33 17.49 -4.45
C VAL A 3 -0.27 16.26 -5.11
N LEU A 4 -1.32 16.45 -5.92
CA LEU A 4 -1.83 15.40 -6.81
C LEU A 4 -0.83 15.20 -7.94
N THR A 5 -0.60 13.95 -8.35
CA THR A 5 0.39 13.62 -9.38
C THR A 5 -0.21 12.70 -10.45
N ASP A 6 0.11 12.98 -11.71
CA ASP A 6 -0.29 12.17 -12.86
C ASP A 6 0.67 10.99 -13.11
N ASP A 7 1.72 10.83 -12.29
CA ASP A 7 2.63 9.68 -12.38
C ASP A 7 1.84 8.38 -12.13
N PRO A 8 1.84 7.41 -13.05
CA PRO A 8 1.09 6.14 -12.91
C PRO A 8 1.44 5.34 -11.65
N ARG A 9 2.64 5.56 -11.08
CA ARG A 9 3.10 4.93 -9.83
C ARG A 9 2.36 5.48 -8.63
N TYR A 10 2.21 6.79 -8.56
CA TYR A 10 1.75 7.51 -7.37
C TYR A 10 0.28 7.95 -7.48
N SER A 11 -0.25 8.09 -8.69
CA SER A 11 -1.64 8.47 -8.97
C SER A 11 -2.73 7.60 -8.30
N PRO A 12 -2.54 6.30 -7.99
CA PRO A 12 -3.52 5.55 -7.22
C PRO A 12 -3.79 6.11 -5.81
N LEU A 13 -2.85 6.86 -5.24
CA LEU A 13 -3.01 7.49 -3.92
C LEU A 13 -3.82 8.79 -3.98
N ASN A 14 -3.97 9.41 -5.15
CA ASN A 14 -4.60 10.71 -5.29
C ASN A 14 -6.02 10.73 -4.73
N SER A 15 -6.87 9.77 -5.11
CA SER A 15 -8.27 9.71 -4.65
C SER A 15 -8.40 9.44 -3.14
N ALA A 16 -7.52 8.61 -2.58
CA ALA A 16 -7.51 8.31 -1.15
C ALA A 16 -7.06 9.53 -0.33
N LEU A 17 -6.11 10.32 -0.84
CA LEU A 17 -5.50 11.45 -0.14
C LEU A 17 -6.17 12.80 -0.45
N GLU A 18 -7.01 12.90 -1.48
CA GLU A 18 -7.76 14.13 -1.82
C GLU A 18 -8.62 14.59 -0.64
N THR A 19 -9.22 13.64 0.10
CA THR A 19 -10.01 13.89 1.30
C THR A 19 -9.21 14.46 2.48
N LEU A 20 -7.88 14.39 2.42
CA LEU A 20 -6.96 14.92 3.44
C LEU A 20 -6.41 16.29 3.10
N ASN A 21 -6.79 16.87 1.95
CA ASN A 21 -6.24 18.15 1.54
C ASN A 21 -6.66 19.26 2.52
N GLY A 22 -5.68 19.90 3.17
CA GLY A 22 -5.90 20.91 4.21
C GLY A 22 -5.88 20.37 5.66
N LEU A 23 -5.87 19.05 5.85
CA LEU A 23 -5.59 18.41 7.14
C LEU A 23 -4.10 18.08 7.23
N ASN A 24 -3.52 18.06 8.44
CA ASN A 24 -2.11 17.72 8.62
C ASN A 24 -1.96 16.18 8.70
N PRO A 25 -1.55 15.47 7.63
CA PRO A 25 -1.66 14.03 7.60
C PRO A 25 -0.67 13.38 8.57
N ASN A 26 -1.11 13.09 9.79
CA ASN A 26 -0.42 12.16 10.68
C ASN A 26 -0.76 10.72 10.27
N LEU A 27 -0.42 10.36 9.03
CA LEU A 27 -0.41 8.97 8.59
C LEU A 27 0.91 8.36 9.07
N ARG A 28 0.85 7.23 9.78
CA ARG A 28 2.05 6.57 10.29
C ARG A 28 2.00 5.08 9.99
N VAL A 29 3.14 4.53 9.59
CA VAL A 29 3.34 3.08 9.61
C VAL A 29 3.56 2.68 11.06
N LEU A 30 2.65 1.90 11.63
CA LEU A 30 2.79 1.34 12.98
C LEU A 30 3.75 0.17 12.97
N LYS A 31 3.60 -0.72 11.99
CA LYS A 31 4.32 -1.98 11.94
C LYS A 31 4.43 -2.49 10.51
N ILE A 32 5.54 -3.17 10.25
CA ILE A 32 5.70 -4.04 9.09
C ILE A 32 5.97 -5.43 9.63
N GLU A 33 5.12 -6.39 9.27
CA GLU A 33 5.26 -7.79 9.61
C GLU A 33 5.57 -8.58 8.36
N THR A 34 6.35 -9.64 8.52
CA THR A 34 6.60 -10.59 7.45
C THR A 34 6.33 -11.98 7.99
N SER A 35 5.53 -12.74 7.28
CA SER A 35 5.33 -14.16 7.54
C SER A 35 5.62 -14.93 6.27
N GLN A 36 6.15 -16.14 6.43
CA GLN A 36 6.37 -17.05 5.33
C GLN A 36 5.71 -18.38 5.66
N ILE A 37 4.85 -18.84 4.75
CA ILE A 37 4.23 -20.15 4.82
C ILE A 37 4.42 -20.80 3.46
N ASN A 38 5.15 -21.91 3.43
CA ASN A 38 5.57 -22.57 2.18
C ASN A 38 6.29 -21.58 1.25
N ASP A 39 5.91 -21.57 -0.02
CA ASP A 39 6.45 -20.69 -1.07
C ASP A 39 5.70 -19.36 -1.15
N THR A 40 5.11 -18.90 -0.05
CA THR A 40 4.41 -17.61 0.01
C THR A 40 4.94 -16.75 1.16
N ILE A 41 5.50 -15.60 0.81
CA ILE A 41 5.88 -14.54 1.73
C ILE A 41 4.71 -13.54 1.78
N THR A 42 4.19 -13.27 2.96
CA THR A 42 3.19 -12.22 3.17
C THR A 42 3.81 -11.08 3.97
N ILE A 43 3.81 -9.89 3.37
CA ILE A 43 4.24 -8.64 4.02
C ILE A 43 2.98 -7.90 4.44
N THR A 44 2.77 -7.76 5.74
CA THR A 44 1.65 -6.99 6.30
C THR A 44 2.13 -5.63 6.73
N VAL A 45 1.54 -4.57 6.17
CA VAL A 45 1.82 -3.18 6.55
C VAL A 45 0.64 -2.65 7.34
N VAL A 46 0.89 -2.28 8.60
CA VAL A 46 -0.11 -1.70 9.48
C VAL A 46 0.09 -0.20 9.52
N LEU A 47 -0.94 0.54 9.12
CA LEU A 47 -1.01 1.99 9.13
C LEU A 47 -1.92 2.45 10.26
N THR A 48 -1.67 3.65 10.78
CA THR A 48 -2.63 4.35 11.64
C THR A 48 -2.92 5.74 11.12
N THR A 49 -4.17 6.16 11.34
CA THR A 49 -4.65 7.50 11.04
C THR A 49 -5.59 7.97 12.13
N PRO A 50 -5.42 9.19 12.68
CA PRO A 50 -6.38 9.77 13.63
C PRO A 50 -7.66 10.27 12.94
N TYR A 51 -7.78 10.12 11.62
CA TYR A 51 -8.85 10.69 10.82
C TYR A 51 -9.96 9.67 10.54
N SER A 52 -11.10 9.86 11.19
CA SER A 52 -12.33 9.11 10.91
C SER A 52 -12.96 9.45 9.55
N ALA A 53 -12.55 10.56 8.93
CA ALA A 53 -13.04 10.98 7.62
C ALA A 53 -12.48 10.13 6.47
N ILE A 54 -11.38 9.40 6.68
CA ILE A 54 -10.82 8.49 5.67
C ILE A 54 -11.51 7.13 5.82
N ASN A 55 -12.00 6.59 4.71
CA ASN A 55 -12.40 5.19 4.69
C ASN A 55 -11.15 4.30 4.76
N ASN A 56 -11.01 3.56 5.86
CA ASN A 56 -9.85 2.71 6.14
C ASN A 56 -9.60 1.65 5.05
N GLU A 57 -10.65 1.06 4.47
CA GLU A 57 -10.53 0.06 3.40
C GLU A 57 -10.01 0.69 2.12
N THR A 58 -10.52 1.87 1.75
CA THR A 58 -10.09 2.61 0.56
C THR A 58 -8.62 3.00 0.67
N LEU A 59 -8.19 3.47 1.85
CA LEU A 59 -6.80 3.80 2.11
C LEU A 59 -5.90 2.55 2.09
N ALA A 60 -6.33 1.46 2.73
CA ALA A 60 -5.59 0.19 2.72
C ALA A 60 -5.37 -0.29 1.28
N SER A 61 -6.44 -0.37 0.48
CA SER A 61 -6.35 -0.80 -0.92
C SER A 61 -5.53 0.14 -1.79
N ALA A 62 -5.61 1.46 -1.57
CA ALA A 62 -4.79 2.42 -2.32
C ALA A 62 -3.30 2.26 -2.01
N VAL A 63 -2.94 2.08 -0.74
CA VAL A 63 -1.54 1.87 -0.33
C VAL A 63 -1.04 0.50 -0.78
N GLU A 64 -1.86 -0.54 -0.70
CA GLU A 64 -1.50 -1.88 -1.19
C GLU A 64 -1.19 -1.84 -2.69
N ASN A 65 -2.08 -1.24 -3.49
CA ASN A 65 -1.86 -1.08 -4.93
C ASN A 65 -0.61 -0.24 -5.24
N PHE A 66 -0.35 0.81 -4.46
CA PHE A 66 0.86 1.61 -4.59
C PHE A 66 2.12 0.75 -4.35
N ILE A 67 2.17 0.00 -3.24
CA ILE A 67 3.33 -0.85 -2.91
C ILE A 67 3.53 -1.92 -3.99
N VAL A 68 2.47 -2.58 -4.43
CA VAL A 68 2.55 -3.62 -5.46
C VAL A 68 3.10 -3.06 -6.77
N ARG A 69 2.62 -1.89 -7.21
CA ARG A 69 3.10 -1.23 -8.43
C ARG A 69 4.54 -0.77 -8.30
N ASP A 70 4.90 -0.14 -7.18
CA ASP A 70 6.26 0.32 -6.94
C ASP A 70 7.23 -0.85 -6.98
N LEU A 71 6.94 -1.93 -6.24
CA LEU A 71 7.78 -3.14 -6.22
C LEU A 71 7.94 -3.78 -7.60
N ASN A 72 6.88 -3.89 -8.40
CA ASN A 72 6.98 -4.41 -9.77
C ASN A 72 7.80 -3.51 -10.71
N MET A 73 7.88 -2.21 -10.44
CA MET A 73 8.61 -1.25 -11.28
C MET A 73 10.05 -0.99 -10.81
N THR A 74 10.35 -1.18 -9.52
CA THR A 74 11.64 -0.84 -8.91
C THR A 74 12.48 -2.06 -8.55
N THR A 75 11.90 -3.27 -8.60
CA THR A 75 12.59 -4.52 -8.25
C THR A 75 12.47 -5.56 -9.36
N ASN A 76 13.04 -6.75 -9.14
CA ASN A 76 12.95 -7.90 -10.05
C ASN A 76 11.70 -8.77 -9.80
N LEU A 77 10.75 -8.30 -9.00
CA LEU A 77 9.48 -8.99 -8.76
C LEU A 77 8.61 -8.92 -10.02
N ILE A 78 8.01 -10.06 -10.38
CA ILE A 78 7.11 -10.14 -11.54
C ILE A 78 5.67 -10.13 -11.04
N LEU A 79 4.87 -9.17 -11.51
CA LEU A 79 3.43 -9.17 -11.26
C LEU A 79 2.71 -10.10 -12.25
N SER A 80 2.07 -11.15 -11.73
CA SER A 80 1.25 -12.09 -12.52
C SER A 80 -0.11 -12.27 -11.85
N ASN A 81 -1.19 -11.98 -12.58
CA ASN A 81 -2.58 -12.07 -12.08
C ASN A 81 -2.83 -11.34 -10.75
N GLY A 82 -2.12 -10.23 -10.50
CA GLY A 82 -2.24 -9.45 -9.26
C GLY A 82 -1.37 -9.91 -8.09
N THR A 83 -0.59 -10.99 -8.25
CA THR A 83 0.36 -11.47 -7.24
C THR A 83 1.80 -11.21 -7.71
N LEU A 84 2.67 -10.75 -6.81
CA LEU A 84 4.09 -10.57 -7.09
C LEU A 84 4.82 -11.89 -6.92
N PHE A 85 5.79 -12.18 -7.78
CA PHE A 85 6.59 -13.40 -7.72
C PHE A 85 8.09 -13.07 -7.73
N TYR A 86 8.85 -13.78 -6.89
CA TYR A 86 10.31 -13.83 -6.88
C TYR A 86 10.77 -15.27 -7.13
N GLY A 87 11.12 -15.59 -8.39
CA GLY A 87 11.31 -16.99 -8.79
C GLY A 87 10.01 -17.77 -8.59
N ASP A 88 10.06 -18.86 -7.84
CA ASP A 88 8.89 -19.69 -7.50
C ASP A 88 8.16 -19.22 -6.23
N THR A 89 8.63 -18.14 -5.58
CA THR A 89 8.03 -17.62 -4.35
C THR A 89 6.99 -16.56 -4.65
N ALA A 90 5.76 -16.75 -4.18
CA ALA A 90 4.73 -15.73 -4.19
C ALA A 90 4.97 -14.71 -3.08
N VAL A 91 4.79 -13.43 -3.39
CA VAL A 91 4.88 -12.30 -2.47
C VAL A 91 3.53 -11.60 -2.41
N ASN A 92 2.87 -11.72 -1.27
CA ASN A 92 1.59 -11.06 -0.99
C ASN A 92 1.84 -9.81 -0.14
N ILE A 93 1.28 -8.69 -0.56
CA ILE A 93 1.25 -7.46 0.22
C ILE A 93 -0.15 -7.34 0.80
N ALA A 94 -0.25 -7.15 2.11
CA ALA A 94 -1.52 -6.89 2.78
C ALA A 94 -1.39 -5.58 3.56
N VAL A 95 -2.30 -4.63 3.34
CA VAL A 95 -2.31 -3.37 4.09
C VAL A 95 -3.52 -3.34 5.02
N ARG A 96 -3.30 -2.88 6.25
CA ARG A 96 -4.36 -2.69 7.24
C ARG A 96 -4.25 -1.30 7.86
N VAL A 97 -5.39 -0.70 8.17
CA VAL A 97 -5.45 0.61 8.83
C VAL A 97 -6.12 0.44 10.19
N GLU A 98 -5.41 0.79 11.25
CA GLU A 98 -5.88 0.80 12.65
C GLU A 98 -6.20 2.24 13.07
N GLY A 99 -7.41 2.43 13.61
CA GLY A 99 -7.94 3.71 14.10
C GLY A 99 -8.25 3.67 15.58
#